data_AF-A0A7Y6AJ80-F1
#
_entry.id   AF-A0A7Y6AJ80-F1
#
_cell.length_a   1.000
_cell.length_b   1.000
_cell.length_c   1.000
_cell.angle_alpha   90.00
_cell.angle_beta   90.00
_cell.angle_gamma   90.00
#
_symmetry.space_group_name_H-M   'P 1'
#
loop_
_entity.id
_entity.type
_entity.pdbx_description
1 polymer ?
#
loop_
_entity_poly.entity_id
_entity_poly.type
_entity_poly.pdbx_seq_one_letter_code
_entity_poly.pdbx_strand_id
1 'polypeptide(L)' 'TLNMGVGMVAVVPGHAADAALAVLAERDVPAWVLGRIEAGSGRAVLEGSYAH' A
#
# COMPACT_ATOMS: atom_id res chain seq x y z
N THR A 1 -3.13 -16.45 9.81
CA THR A 1 -3.32 -15.08 9.29
C THR A 1 -3.03 -15.11 7.80
N LEU A 2 -4.01 -14.76 6.96
CA LEU A 2 -3.79 -14.62 5.52
C LEU A 2 -3.15 -13.25 5.27
N ASN A 3 -2.28 -13.14 4.27
CA ASN A 3 -1.68 -11.88 3.84
C ASN A 3 -2.68 -10.87 3.21
N MET A 4 -3.98 -11.22 3.15
CA MET A 4 -5.05 -10.41 2.56
C MET A 4 -4.75 -9.95 1.13
N GLY A 5 -3.96 -10.72 0.38
CA GLY A 5 -3.57 -10.38 -1.00
C GLY A 5 -2.36 -9.43 -1.11
N VAL A 6 -1.72 -9.05 -0.01
CA VAL A 6 -0.54 -8.16 0.01
C VAL A 6 0.72 -8.96 0.33
N GLY A 7 1.61 -9.12 -0.66
CA GLY A 7 2.88 -9.82 -0.46
C GLY A 7 4.02 -8.94 0.08
N MET A 8 3.93 -7.62 -0.10
CA MET A 8 4.96 -6.65 0.26
C MET A 8 4.35 -5.25 0.42
N VAL A 9 4.93 -4.42 1.28
CA VAL A 9 4.57 -3.01 1.46
C VAL A 9 5.82 -2.16 1.36
N ALA A 10 5.79 -1.13 0.52
CA ALA A 10 6.84 -0.12 0.43
C ALA A 10 6.30 1.24 0.90
N VAL A 11 7.05 1.91 1.77
CA VAL A 11 6.72 3.25 2.27
C VAL A 11 7.54 4.28 1.50
N VAL A 12 6.86 5.25 0.89
CA VAL A 12 7.47 6.32 0.11
C VAL A 12 6.94 7.69 0.55
N PRO A 13 7.67 8.80 0.29
CA PRO A 13 7.10 10.14 0.42
C PRO A 13 5.84 10.28 -0.44
N GLY A 14 4.82 10.99 0.07
CA GLY A 14 3.53 11.08 -0.62
C GLY A 14 3.61 11.62 -2.05
N HIS A 15 4.51 12.59 -2.30
CA HIS A 15 4.72 13.15 -3.64
C HIS A 15 5.40 12.18 -4.63
N ALA A 16 5.98 11.07 -4.14
CA ALA A 16 6.67 10.07 -4.95
C ALA A 16 5.81 8.82 -5.22
N ALA A 17 4.58 8.76 -4.71
CA ALA A 17 3.72 7.59 -4.83
C ALA A 17 3.46 7.21 -6.30
N ASP A 18 3.09 8.17 -7.14
CA ASP A 18 2.79 7.92 -8.55
C ASP A 18 4.03 7.45 -9.33
N ALA A 19 5.20 8.03 -9.04
CA ALA A 19 6.46 7.61 -9.63
C ALA A 19 6.85 6.19 -9.22
N ALA A 20 6.64 5.82 -7.95
CA ALA A 20 6.87 4.46 -7.47
C ALA A 20 5.95 3.44 -8.13
N LEU A 21 4.66 3.79 -8.33
CA LEU A 21 3.71 2.95 -9.06
C LEU A 21 4.11 2.77 -10.52
N ALA A 22 4.56 3.84 -11.19
CA ALA A 22 5.05 3.76 -12.58
C ALA A 22 6.22 2.77 -12.71
N VAL A 23 7.20 2.86 -11.80
CA VAL A 23 8.36 1.96 -11.76
C VAL A 23 7.97 0.50 -11.52
N LEU A 24 6.93 0.23 -10.73
CA LEU A 24 6.42 -1.12 -10.51
C LEU A 24 5.65 -1.64 -11.72
N ALA A 25 4.86 -0.79 -12.36
CA ALA A 25 4.14 -1.10 -13.59
C ALA A 25 5.09 -1.43 -14.76
N GLU A 26 6.20 -0.69 -14.91
CA GLU A 26 7.26 -0.98 -15.88
C GLU A 26 7.91 -2.37 -15.70
N ARG A 27 7.76 -2.97 -14.51
CA ARG A 27 8.31 -4.28 -14.15
C ARG A 27 7.24 -5.37 -14.07
N ASP A 28 6.04 -5.09 -14.58
CA ASP A 28 4.86 -5.97 -14.50
C ASP A 28 4.51 -6.38 -13.06
N VAL A 29 4.81 -5.53 -12.07
CA VAL A 29 4.46 -5.76 -10.67
C VAL A 29 3.16 -5.02 -10.33
N PRO A 30 2.06 -5.74 -10.06
CA PRO A 30 0.80 -5.09 -9.69
C PRO A 30 0.92 -4.43 -8.31
N ALA A 31 0.58 -3.16 -8.23
CA ALA A 31 0.66 -2.37 -7.00
C ALA A 31 -0.45 -1.31 -6.94
N TRP A 32 -0.83 -0.91 -5.73
CA TRP A 32 -1.78 0.17 -5.47
C TRP A 32 -1.40 0.90 -4.18
N VAL A 33 -1.92 2.11 -3.99
CA VAL A 33 -1.76 2.84 -2.73
C VAL A 33 -2.59 2.14 -1.65
N LEU A 34 -1.93 1.52 -0.68
CA LEU A 34 -2.57 0.80 0.43
C LEU A 34 -3.17 1.75 1.47
N GLY A 35 -2.62 2.96 1.62
CA GLY A 35 -3.05 3.94 2.60
C GLY A 35 -2.01 5.02 2.83
N ARG A 36 -2.08 5.70 3.98
CA ARG A 36 -1.15 6.74 4.40
C ARG A 36 -0.68 6.52 5.83
N ILE A 37 0.53 7.00 6.14
CA ILE A 37 1.05 7.02 7.51
C ILE A 37 0.64 8.32 8.17
N GLU A 38 0.12 8.22 9.39
CA GLU A 38 -0.18 9.34 10.25
C GLU A 38 0.59 9.23 11.57
N ALA A 39 0.73 10.36 12.28
CA ALA A 39 1.32 10.35 13.62
C ALA A 39 0.47 9.49 14.57
N GLY A 40 1.10 8.59 15.32
CA GLY A 40 0.41 7.66 16.19
C GLY A 40 1.36 6.75 16.97
N SER A 41 0.80 5.71 17.60
CA SER A 41 1.52 4.81 18.51
C SER A 41 1.85 3.43 17.90
N GLY A 42 2.02 3.35 16.57
CA GLY A 42 2.42 2.10 15.89
C GLY A 42 1.26 1.13 15.60
N ARG A 43 0.05 1.67 15.39
CA ARG A 43 -1.14 0.88 14.99
C ARG A 43 -1.34 0.96 13.49
N ALA A 44 -1.71 -0.16 12.88
CA ALA A 44 -2.31 -0.21 11.55
C ALA A 44 -3.83 -0.37 11.69
N VAL A 45 -4.60 0.42 10.93
CA VAL A 45 -6.05 0.31 10.83
C VAL A 45 -6.38 -0.02 9.38
N LEU A 46 -7.15 -1.08 9.16
CA LEU A 46 -7.68 -1.41 7.85
C LEU A 46 -9.11 -0.88 7.77
N GLU A 47 -9.35 0.04 6.84
CA GLU A 47 -10.67 0.60 6.58
C GLU A 47 -11.17 0.11 5.22
N GLY A 48 -12.30 -0.59 5.22
CA GLY A 48 -12.92 -1.14 4.03
C GLY A 48 -14.00 -2.18 4.36
N SER A 49 -15.11 -2.10 3.64
CA SER A 49 -16.15 -3.14 3.68
C SER A 49 -15.70 -4.28 2.76
N TYR A 50 -15.05 -5.30 3.31
CA TYR A 50 -14.82 -6.55 2.58
C TYR A 50 -16.15 -7.31 2.49
N ALA A 51 -17.08 -6.80 1.69
CA ALA A 51 -18.25 -7.55 1.26
C ALA A 51 -17.73 -8.61 0.29
N HIS A 52 -17.83 -9.87 0.70
CA HIS A 52 -17.64 -11.02 -0.18
C HIS A 52 -18.60 -10.99 -1.37
#